data_AF-A0AA88KUG9-F1
#
_entry.id   AF-A0AA88KUG9-F1
#
_cell.length_a   1.000
_cell.length_b   1.000
_cell.length_c   1.000
_cell.angle_alpha   90.00
_cell.angle_beta   90.00
_cell.angle_gamma   90.00
#
_symmetry.space_group_name_H-M   'P 1'
#
loop_
_entity.id
_entity.type
_entity.pdbx_description
1 polymer ?
#
loop_
_entity_poly.entity_id
_entity_poly.type
_entity_poly.pdbx_seq_one_letter_code
_entity_poly.pdbx_strand_id
1 'polypeptide(L)'
;NEEQKPMFNQHEAEIALNLAKYLTKQDYSQNQITILATCSGQLFYLQKLQKKSFENLSKIRISVVGNYLGEKDDIIILSLVGSNKDSNIDFLSTVNSYVKRVCSGLSHAKHGLYMIGNIECLKSQSELWNRIYTTLNDMKKIGNQLDLVCQVHDTVTQVTNASDFAAVTKVVQEGCMQECYAILNCGHLCQRICHFDDRDHLQYQCNKTCDRYICSEKHQCPRKCFEECEKCIIKVEKALPCGHTATLPCFVDSLDYKCLVMVEEVLPDCGHLIHVRCQYRQLCANFSSFCRKQCNIPLPCGHQCTRQCHVNDDPEHKKYVCKKKCEKKNKGCKGDHQCRRLCSEECMKCEVTIKATLPCGHETRIECGADIQKHICTVEVKQVFPKCQHTITNPCFCSKRYSKIHIVVATLPCGHLGALECGEDIQKYICTVECKQVLPECQHTITKPCYRVQEYVDLSKSFDASKNQTMPESSWLSWLWPRSTAKQTEDTSSV
;
A
#
# COMPACT_ATOMS: atom_id res chain seq x y z
N ASN A 1 85.01 -20.46 40.10
CA ASN A 1 83.66 -20.91 39.71
C ASN A 1 83.35 -20.39 38.33
N GLU A 2 83.90 -21.06 37.31
CA GLU A 2 83.51 -20.82 35.92
C GLU A 2 82.11 -21.42 35.73
N GLU A 3 81.15 -20.58 35.40
CA GLU A 3 79.82 -21.00 34.98
C GLU A 3 79.96 -21.85 33.70
N GLN A 4 79.77 -23.17 33.83
CA GLN A 4 79.69 -24.08 32.71
C GLN A 4 78.58 -23.61 31.75
N LYS A 5 78.98 -23.07 30.61
CA LYS A 5 78.10 -22.66 29.52
C LYS A 5 77.19 -23.84 29.15
N PRO A 6 75.86 -23.67 29.08
CA PRO A 6 74.96 -24.78 28.79
C PRO A 6 75.25 -25.33 27.40
N MET A 7 75.68 -26.59 27.34
CA MET A 7 75.90 -27.30 26.09
C MET A 7 74.54 -27.71 25.51
N PHE A 8 74.11 -27.01 24.46
CA PHE A 8 72.91 -27.34 23.69
C PHE A 8 73.25 -27.26 22.19
N ASN A 9 72.52 -28.01 21.37
CA ASN A 9 72.62 -27.99 19.92
C ASN A 9 71.31 -27.45 19.34
N GLN A 10 71.40 -26.25 18.74
CA GLN A 10 70.25 -25.58 18.14
C GLN A 10 69.64 -26.35 16.97
N HIS A 11 70.49 -26.85 16.07
CA HIS A 11 70.06 -27.56 14.88
C HIS A 11 69.29 -28.85 15.22
N GLU A 12 69.80 -29.65 16.17
CA GLU A 12 69.11 -30.86 16.62
C GLU A 12 67.75 -30.54 17.24
N ALA A 13 67.67 -29.48 18.05
CA ALA A 13 66.43 -29.08 18.71
C ALA A 13 65.36 -28.63 17.70
N GLU A 14 65.77 -27.86 16.70
CA GLU A 14 64.89 -27.40 15.63
C GLU A 14 64.38 -28.56 14.77
N ILE A 15 65.25 -29.52 14.40
CA ILE A 15 64.82 -30.72 13.67
C ILE A 15 63.85 -31.55 14.52
N ALA A 16 64.14 -31.77 15.80
CA ALA A 16 63.29 -32.56 16.69
C ALA A 16 61.87 -31.99 16.80
N LEU A 17 61.74 -30.68 17.01
CA LEU A 17 60.44 -30.00 17.12
C LEU A 17 59.69 -29.98 15.78
N ASN A 18 60.39 -29.76 14.67
CA ASN A 18 59.76 -29.80 13.35
C ASN A 18 59.31 -31.21 12.95
N LEU A 19 60.08 -32.24 13.26
CA LEU A 19 59.68 -33.63 13.07
C LEU A 19 58.45 -33.96 13.91
N ALA A 20 58.44 -33.56 15.19
CA ALA A 20 57.28 -33.72 16.05
C ALA A 20 56.03 -33.00 15.47
N LYS A 21 56.20 -31.77 14.96
CA LYS A 21 55.14 -31.02 14.27
C LYS A 21 54.59 -31.79 13.08
N TYR A 22 55.47 -32.33 12.23
CA TYR A 22 55.09 -33.13 11.07
C TYR A 22 54.30 -34.37 11.48
N LEU A 23 54.76 -35.11 12.49
CA LEU A 23 54.09 -36.32 12.97
C LEU A 23 52.69 -36.03 13.53
N THR A 24 52.48 -34.87 14.17
CA THR A 24 51.12 -34.47 14.60
C THR A 24 50.15 -34.22 13.45
N LYS A 25 50.65 -34.08 12.22
CA LYS A 25 49.84 -33.99 11.00
C LYS A 25 49.61 -35.34 10.34
N GLN A 26 50.24 -36.41 10.85
CA GLN A 26 50.09 -37.80 10.43
C GLN A 26 49.23 -38.60 11.41
N ASP A 27 48.19 -37.97 11.96
CA ASP A 27 47.21 -38.57 12.89
C ASP A 27 47.76 -39.05 14.24
N TYR A 28 49.01 -38.70 14.57
CA TYR A 28 49.55 -38.90 15.93
C TYR A 28 49.16 -37.73 16.84
N SER A 29 48.57 -38.04 17.98
CA SER A 29 48.33 -37.03 19.02
C SER A 29 49.63 -36.59 19.68
N GLN A 30 49.66 -35.36 20.19
CA GLN A 30 50.85 -34.81 20.88
C GLN A 30 51.30 -35.65 22.08
N ASN A 31 50.37 -36.35 22.73
CA ASN A 31 50.67 -37.20 23.89
C ASN A 31 51.32 -38.53 23.51
N GLN A 32 51.28 -38.91 22.23
CA GLN A 32 51.93 -40.11 21.70
C GLN A 32 53.39 -39.86 21.29
N ILE A 33 53.82 -38.61 21.28
CA ILE A 33 55.14 -38.18 20.84
C ILE A 33 55.89 -37.62 22.06
N THR A 34 57.09 -38.15 22.30
CA THR A 34 57.99 -37.63 23.33
C THR A 34 59.33 -37.25 22.74
N ILE A 35 59.82 -36.07 23.12
CA ILE A 35 61.18 -35.61 22.80
C ILE A 35 62.06 -35.80 24.03
N LEU A 36 63.14 -36.57 23.88
CA LEU A 36 64.10 -36.83 24.93
C LEU A 36 65.42 -36.12 24.64
N ALA A 37 65.85 -35.29 25.58
CA ALA A 37 67.14 -34.61 25.55
C ALA A 37 68.17 -35.37 26.39
N THR A 38 69.42 -35.44 25.94
CA THR A 38 70.51 -36.07 26.71
C THR A 38 71.03 -35.20 27.85
N CYS A 39 70.86 -33.88 27.79
CA CYS A 39 71.30 -32.94 28.83
C CYS A 39 70.22 -31.90 29.18
N SER A 40 70.32 -31.32 30.38
CA SER A 40 69.40 -30.29 30.85
C SER A 40 69.47 -29.00 30.01
N GLY A 41 70.66 -28.64 29.50
CA GLY A 41 70.82 -27.49 28.61
C GLY A 41 69.97 -27.60 27.34
N GLN A 42 69.99 -28.78 26.71
CA GLN A 42 69.17 -29.08 25.54
C GLN A 42 67.68 -29.15 25.88
N LEU A 43 67.30 -29.71 27.03
CA LEU A 43 65.91 -29.69 27.50
C LEU A 43 65.36 -28.26 27.62
N PHE A 44 66.08 -27.38 28.33
CA PHE A 44 65.63 -26.00 28.49
C PHE A 44 65.56 -25.25 27.16
N TYR A 45 66.49 -25.53 26.24
CA TYR A 45 66.47 -24.94 24.91
C TYR A 45 65.28 -25.43 24.08
N LEU A 46 65.01 -26.74 24.07
CA LEU A 46 63.82 -27.33 23.44
C LEU A 46 62.52 -26.74 23.99
N GLN A 47 62.38 -26.64 25.32
CA GLN A 47 61.20 -26.04 25.95
C GLN A 47 61.06 -24.54 25.62
N LYS A 48 62.17 -23.80 25.54
CA LYS A 48 62.18 -22.40 25.13
C LYS A 48 61.73 -22.24 23.67
N LEU A 49 62.25 -23.06 22.77
CA LEU A 49 61.84 -23.06 21.36
C LEU A 49 60.37 -23.48 21.20
N GLN A 50 59.92 -24.49 21.94
CA GLN A 50 58.53 -24.93 21.95
C GLN A 50 57.60 -23.77 22.30
N LYS A 51 57.88 -23.04 23.38
CA LYS A 51 57.07 -21.89 23.81
C LYS A 51 57.13 -20.70 22.85
N LYS A 52 58.23 -20.49 22.13
CA LYS A 52 58.41 -19.30 21.28
C LYS A 52 57.86 -19.51 19.85
N SER A 53 58.11 -20.67 19.26
CA SER A 53 57.91 -20.90 17.83
C SER A 53 57.01 -22.10 17.51
N PHE A 54 56.67 -22.92 18.52
CA PHE A 54 55.85 -24.12 18.37
C PHE A 54 54.78 -24.21 19.46
N GLU A 55 54.11 -23.09 19.78
CA GLU A 55 53.10 -23.02 20.85
C GLU A 55 51.99 -24.07 20.67
N ASN A 56 51.67 -24.40 19.42
CA ASN A 56 50.71 -25.43 19.05
C ASN A 56 51.14 -26.86 19.42
N LEU A 57 52.39 -27.07 19.86
CA LEU A 57 52.94 -28.34 20.33
C LEU A 57 53.11 -28.41 21.86
N SER A 58 52.45 -27.52 22.61
CA SER A 58 52.60 -27.40 24.07
C SER A 58 52.30 -28.67 24.88
N LYS A 59 51.57 -29.65 24.32
CA LYS A 59 51.27 -30.93 24.99
C LYS A 59 52.32 -32.01 24.73
N ILE A 60 53.22 -31.80 23.77
CA ILE A 60 54.33 -32.74 23.53
C ILE A 60 55.23 -32.76 24.75
N ARG A 61 55.48 -33.96 25.26
CA ARG A 61 56.34 -34.16 26.42
C ARG A 61 57.80 -33.97 26.00
N ILE A 62 58.50 -33.08 26.69
CA ILE A 62 59.94 -32.88 26.54
C ILE A 62 60.60 -33.15 27.89
N SER A 63 61.50 -34.12 27.96
CA SER A 63 62.17 -34.53 29.20
C SER A 63 63.63 -34.89 28.98
N VAL A 64 64.41 -34.95 30.05
CA VAL A 64 65.74 -35.55 30.01
C VAL A 64 65.59 -37.07 30.07
N VAL A 65 66.36 -37.81 29.28
CA VAL A 65 66.37 -39.29 29.25
C VAL A 65 66.44 -39.91 30.66
N GLY A 66 67.16 -39.28 31.60
CA GLY A 66 67.31 -39.74 32.98
C GLY A 66 66.05 -39.70 33.85
N ASN A 67 65.09 -38.84 33.52
CA ASN A 67 63.87 -38.64 34.29
C ASN A 67 62.67 -39.36 33.64
N TYR A 68 62.89 -40.05 32.52
CA TYR A 68 61.86 -40.76 31.79
C TYR A 68 61.71 -42.17 32.37
N LEU A 69 60.75 -42.33 33.28
CA LEU A 69 60.48 -43.57 34.00
C LEU A 69 59.36 -44.37 33.32
N GLY A 70 59.71 -45.29 32.43
CA GLY A 70 58.91 -46.50 32.16
C GLY A 70 57.61 -46.37 31.36
N GLU A 71 57.18 -45.18 30.95
CA GLU A 71 55.97 -45.02 30.10
C GLU A 71 56.31 -45.35 28.63
N LYS A 72 55.47 -46.16 27.97
CA LYS A 72 55.65 -46.50 26.55
C LYS A 72 54.93 -45.50 25.66
N ASP A 73 55.67 -44.56 25.09
CA ASP A 73 55.17 -43.67 24.05
C ASP A 73 55.23 -44.35 22.67
N ASP A 74 54.35 -43.92 21.76
CA ASP A 74 54.31 -44.54 20.43
C ASP A 74 55.50 -44.08 19.58
N ILE A 75 55.90 -42.81 19.73
CA ILE A 75 57.04 -42.23 19.02
C ILE A 75 57.98 -41.52 19.98
N ILE A 76 59.27 -41.84 19.89
CA ILE A 76 60.34 -41.18 20.65
C ILE A 76 61.30 -40.48 19.69
N ILE A 77 61.60 -39.21 19.97
CA ILE A 77 62.59 -38.40 19.26
C ILE A 77 63.72 -38.05 20.24
N LEU A 78 64.93 -38.49 19.94
CA LEU A 78 66.11 -38.33 20.79
C LEU A 78 67.05 -37.26 20.22
N SER A 79 67.36 -36.22 20.99
CA SER A 79 68.40 -35.23 20.66
C SER A 79 69.65 -35.49 21.50
N LEU A 80 70.78 -35.73 20.82
CA LEU A 80 72.00 -36.31 21.38
C LEU A 80 73.07 -35.27 21.78
N VAL A 81 73.11 -34.09 21.18
CA VAL A 81 73.96 -32.92 21.53
C VAL A 81 75.47 -33.18 21.36
N GLY A 82 75.87 -33.98 20.38
CA GLY A 82 77.25 -34.47 20.25
C GLY A 82 78.14 -33.70 19.28
N SER A 83 78.46 -32.42 19.51
CA SER A 83 79.07 -31.57 18.45
C SER A 83 80.49 -31.07 18.67
N ASN A 84 81.12 -31.27 19.83
CA ASN A 84 82.45 -30.70 20.10
C ASN A 84 83.56 -31.75 20.06
N LYS A 85 84.55 -31.52 19.18
CA LYS A 85 85.79 -32.31 19.09
C LYS A 85 86.79 -32.01 20.23
N ASP A 86 86.61 -30.91 20.96
CA ASP A 86 87.66 -30.34 21.83
C ASP A 86 87.46 -30.53 23.35
N SER A 87 86.37 -31.14 23.82
CA SER A 87 86.10 -31.34 25.26
C SER A 87 86.05 -32.83 25.62
N ASN A 88 87.21 -33.41 25.88
CA ASN A 88 87.49 -34.85 25.72
C ASN A 88 87.25 -35.75 26.96
N ILE A 89 86.72 -35.27 28.10
CA ILE A 89 86.67 -36.10 29.33
C ILE A 89 85.28 -36.16 29.96
N ASP A 90 84.62 -35.03 30.19
CA ASP A 90 83.29 -35.00 30.84
C ASP A 90 82.14 -35.41 29.92
N PHE A 91 82.31 -35.30 28.60
CA PHE A 91 81.34 -35.77 27.62
C PHE A 91 81.33 -37.31 27.51
N LEU A 92 82.46 -37.99 27.69
CA LEU A 92 82.59 -39.45 27.54
C LEU A 92 81.95 -40.24 28.68
N SER A 93 82.17 -39.78 29.93
CA SER A 93 81.56 -40.38 31.14
C SER A 93 80.05 -40.16 31.16
N THR A 94 79.64 -38.95 30.76
CA THR A 94 78.26 -38.55 30.46
C THR A 94 77.68 -39.50 29.40
N VAL A 95 78.19 -39.51 28.17
CA VAL A 95 77.68 -40.33 27.06
C VAL A 95 77.55 -41.81 27.44
N ASN A 96 78.56 -42.44 28.05
CA ASN A 96 78.46 -43.86 28.44
C ASN A 96 77.47 -44.11 29.60
N SER A 97 77.29 -43.18 30.53
CA SER A 97 76.27 -43.27 31.60
C SER A 97 74.84 -43.08 31.05
N TYR A 98 74.66 -42.15 30.10
CA TYR A 98 73.38 -41.93 29.41
C TYR A 98 73.03 -43.05 28.43
N VAL A 99 74.01 -43.74 27.85
CA VAL A 99 73.79 -44.84 26.89
C VAL A 99 73.02 -46.02 27.49
N LYS A 100 73.22 -46.37 28.78
CA LYS A 100 72.34 -47.36 29.45
C LYS A 100 70.87 -46.90 29.50
N ARG A 101 70.64 -45.59 29.54
CA ARG A 101 69.29 -44.97 29.53
C ARG A 101 68.78 -44.70 28.11
N VAL A 102 69.65 -44.53 27.12
CA VAL A 102 69.29 -44.55 25.69
C VAL A 102 68.81 -45.95 25.28
N CYS A 103 69.44 -47.03 25.79
CA CYS A 103 68.93 -48.40 25.68
C CYS A 103 67.56 -48.59 26.34
N SER A 104 67.28 -47.84 27.41
CA SER A 104 65.91 -47.72 27.93
C SER A 104 65.03 -47.05 26.87
N GLY A 105 65.34 -45.85 26.39
CA GLY A 105 64.57 -45.19 25.32
C GLY A 105 64.29 -46.08 24.08
N LEU A 106 65.28 -46.87 23.66
CA LEU A 106 65.18 -47.88 22.59
C LEU A 106 64.07 -48.93 22.80
N SER A 107 63.71 -49.24 24.05
CA SER A 107 62.67 -50.21 24.39
C SER A 107 61.28 -49.61 24.67
N HIS A 108 61.13 -48.28 24.62
CA HIS A 108 59.87 -47.60 24.98
C HIS A 108 59.06 -47.13 23.77
N ALA A 109 59.67 -46.95 22.61
CA ALA A 109 58.97 -46.57 21.39
C ALA A 109 58.19 -47.76 20.80
N LYS A 110 56.87 -47.62 20.61
CA LYS A 110 56.06 -48.69 19.99
C LYS A 110 56.09 -48.69 18.47
N HIS A 111 56.10 -47.50 17.85
CA HIS A 111 55.98 -47.34 16.40
C HIS A 111 57.25 -46.76 15.76
N GLY A 112 57.92 -45.79 16.42
CA GLY A 112 59.06 -45.13 15.81
C GLY A 112 60.05 -44.53 16.80
N LEU A 113 61.35 -44.73 16.53
CA LEU A 113 62.45 -44.08 17.23
C LEU A 113 63.27 -43.28 16.23
N TYR A 114 63.40 -41.98 16.49
CA TYR A 114 64.20 -41.06 15.69
C TYR A 114 65.35 -40.52 16.54
N MET A 115 66.58 -40.58 16.03
CA MET A 115 67.77 -40.10 16.72
C MET A 115 68.44 -39.00 15.90
N ILE A 116 68.67 -37.84 16.52
CA ILE A 116 69.25 -36.67 15.87
C ILE A 116 70.55 -36.35 16.61
N GLY A 117 71.67 -36.42 15.89
CA GLY A 117 72.99 -36.18 16.45
C GLY A 117 74.13 -36.49 15.48
N ASN A 118 75.36 -36.20 15.90
CA ASN A 118 76.55 -36.46 15.10
C ASN A 118 77.13 -37.85 15.40
N ILE A 119 76.85 -38.81 14.52
CA ILE A 119 77.29 -40.20 14.72
C ILE A 119 78.81 -40.38 14.64
N GLU A 120 79.52 -39.55 13.87
CA GLU A 120 80.98 -39.61 13.75
C GLU A 120 81.66 -39.27 15.09
N CYS A 121 81.12 -38.28 15.81
CA CYS A 121 81.54 -37.94 17.16
C CYS A 121 81.25 -39.10 18.13
N LEU A 122 80.04 -39.66 18.10
CA LEU A 122 79.62 -40.72 19.03
C LEU A 122 80.40 -42.04 18.84
N LYS A 123 80.66 -42.47 17.60
CA LYS A 123 81.36 -43.73 17.31
C LYS A 123 82.84 -43.70 17.68
N SER A 124 83.49 -42.54 17.53
CA SER A 124 84.93 -42.38 17.86
C SER A 124 85.21 -42.41 19.36
N GLN A 125 84.15 -42.33 20.16
CA GLN A 125 84.21 -42.07 21.60
C GLN A 125 83.59 -43.18 22.45
N SER A 126 82.84 -44.12 21.85
CA SER A 126 82.17 -45.20 22.57
C SER A 126 82.02 -46.45 21.70
N GLU A 127 82.53 -47.58 22.20
CA GLU A 127 82.39 -48.89 21.53
C GLU A 127 80.93 -49.29 21.31
N LEU A 128 80.04 -48.90 22.24
CA LEU A 128 78.62 -49.20 22.13
C LEU A 128 77.97 -48.39 21.01
N TRP A 129 78.28 -47.10 20.88
CA TRP A 129 77.82 -46.31 19.73
C TRP A 129 78.40 -46.79 18.41
N ASN A 130 79.64 -47.31 18.40
CA ASN A 130 80.19 -47.95 17.21
C ASN A 130 79.38 -49.19 16.81
N ARG A 131 78.97 -50.03 17.78
CA ARG A 131 78.07 -51.18 17.51
C ARG A 131 76.69 -50.73 17.03
N ILE A 132 76.10 -49.71 17.64
CA ILE A 132 74.81 -49.13 17.20
C ILE A 132 74.93 -48.60 15.77
N TYR A 133 76.02 -47.90 15.46
CA TYR A 133 76.31 -47.42 14.11
C TYR A 133 76.36 -48.57 13.11
N THR A 134 77.14 -49.64 13.39
CA THR A 134 77.21 -50.81 12.50
C THR A 134 75.81 -51.38 12.22
N THR A 135 75.01 -51.61 13.26
CA THR A 135 73.64 -52.13 13.10
C THR A 135 72.75 -51.20 12.27
N LEU A 136 72.72 -49.90 12.57
CA LEU A 136 71.89 -48.94 11.83
C LEU A 136 72.35 -48.76 10.38
N ASN A 137 73.66 -48.82 10.15
CA ASN A 137 74.26 -48.72 8.82
C ASN A 137 73.90 -49.94 7.96
N ASP A 138 73.99 -51.16 8.52
CA ASP A 138 73.59 -52.39 7.84
C ASP A 138 72.09 -52.38 7.50
N MET A 139 71.26 -51.83 8.39
CA MET A 139 69.82 -51.65 8.15
C MET A 139 69.49 -50.50 7.18
N LYS A 140 70.47 -49.71 6.74
CA LYS A 140 70.28 -48.46 5.97
C LYS A 140 69.30 -47.49 6.66
N LYS A 141 69.37 -47.42 8.00
CA LYS A 141 68.55 -46.54 8.86
C LYS A 141 69.36 -45.39 9.46
N ILE A 142 70.48 -45.05 8.82
CA ILE A 142 71.30 -43.90 9.16
C ILE A 142 71.59 -43.07 7.92
N GLY A 143 71.59 -41.75 8.07
CA GLY A 143 71.82 -40.82 6.97
C GLY A 143 71.93 -39.39 7.47
N ASN A 144 72.28 -38.49 6.56
CA ASN A 144 72.30 -37.04 6.75
C ASN A 144 70.95 -36.38 6.39
N GLN A 145 69.96 -37.18 6.00
CA GLN A 145 68.64 -36.74 5.56
C GLN A 145 67.55 -37.63 6.13
N LEU A 146 66.37 -37.05 6.32
CA LEU A 146 65.16 -37.74 6.72
C LEU A 146 64.12 -37.65 5.60
N ASP A 147 63.55 -38.78 5.23
CA ASP A 147 62.51 -38.86 4.20
C ASP A 147 61.13 -38.67 4.85
N LEU A 148 60.42 -37.61 4.45
CA LEU A 148 59.03 -37.35 4.84
C LEU A 148 58.11 -37.81 3.70
N VAL A 149 57.14 -38.67 4.00
CA VAL A 149 56.26 -39.28 2.99
C VAL A 149 54.83 -38.82 3.16
N CYS A 150 54.28 -38.21 2.11
CA CYS A 150 52.85 -37.91 2.06
C CYS A 150 52.04 -39.19 1.87
N GLN A 151 51.19 -39.52 2.84
CA GLN A 151 50.35 -40.73 2.81
C GLN A 151 49.25 -40.72 1.73
N VAL A 152 49.01 -39.57 1.08
CA VAL A 152 47.95 -39.41 0.07
C VAL A 152 48.50 -39.60 -1.35
N HIS A 153 49.71 -39.13 -1.62
CA HIS A 153 50.30 -39.11 -2.98
C HIS A 153 51.65 -39.81 -3.09
N ASP A 154 52.08 -40.54 -2.05
CA ASP A 154 53.38 -41.23 -1.96
C ASP A 154 54.61 -40.37 -2.29
N THR A 155 54.45 -39.04 -2.21
CA THR A 155 55.52 -38.09 -2.52
C THR A 155 56.50 -38.06 -1.36
N VAL A 156 57.78 -38.30 -1.67
CA VAL A 156 58.88 -38.27 -0.71
C VAL A 156 59.57 -36.91 -0.74
N THR A 157 59.71 -36.27 0.41
CA THR A 157 60.44 -35.02 0.59
C THR A 157 61.61 -35.25 1.55
N GLN A 158 62.83 -35.00 1.08
CA GLN A 158 64.04 -35.18 1.89
C GLN A 158 64.34 -33.90 2.66
N VAL A 159 64.56 -34.01 3.97
CA VAL A 159 64.94 -32.89 4.84
C VAL A 159 66.29 -33.18 5.50
N THR A 160 67.22 -32.23 5.38
CA THR A 160 68.55 -32.31 5.99
C THR A 160 68.69 -31.34 7.16
N ASN A 161 68.15 -30.13 6.99
CA ASN A 161 68.32 -29.04 7.94
C ASN A 161 66.97 -28.47 8.41
N ALA A 162 66.99 -27.73 9.53
CA ALA A 162 65.82 -27.03 10.04
C ALA A 162 65.20 -26.03 9.05
N SER A 163 66.02 -25.42 8.17
CA SER A 163 65.54 -24.55 7.08
C SER A 163 64.73 -25.31 6.03
N ASP A 164 65.05 -26.58 5.80
CA ASP A 164 64.32 -27.42 4.85
C ASP A 164 62.91 -27.67 5.38
N PHE A 165 62.77 -27.80 6.70
CA PHE A 165 61.46 -27.83 7.34
C PHE A 165 60.68 -26.52 7.18
N ALA A 166 61.31 -25.37 6.90
CA ALA A 166 60.60 -24.13 6.57
C ALA A 166 60.03 -24.15 5.13
N ALA A 167 60.80 -24.65 4.15
CA ALA A 167 60.30 -24.91 2.80
C ALA A 167 59.20 -25.98 2.80
N VAL A 168 59.36 -26.99 3.66
CA VAL A 168 58.38 -28.04 3.96
C VAL A 168 57.33 -27.55 4.96
N THR A 169 57.41 -26.38 5.59
CA THR A 169 56.33 -25.90 6.49
C THR A 169 55.07 -25.61 5.69
N LYS A 170 55.27 -25.16 4.45
CA LYS A 170 54.28 -25.15 3.39
C LYS A 170 53.70 -26.55 3.16
N VAL A 171 54.54 -27.58 3.15
CA VAL A 171 54.12 -29.00 3.08
C VAL A 171 53.45 -29.53 4.37
N VAL A 172 53.83 -29.03 5.55
CA VAL A 172 53.28 -29.38 6.87
C VAL A 172 51.94 -28.67 7.09
N GLN A 173 51.72 -27.52 6.45
CA GLN A 173 50.46 -26.79 6.48
C GLN A 173 49.51 -27.20 5.34
N GLU A 174 50.04 -27.53 4.17
CA GLU A 174 49.29 -27.70 2.91
C GLU A 174 49.71 -28.95 2.10
N GLY A 175 50.12 -30.05 2.76
CA GLY A 175 50.39 -31.32 2.09
C GLY A 175 51.57 -31.33 1.10
N CYS A 176 51.77 -32.39 0.31
CA CYS A 176 52.96 -32.51 -0.57
C CYS A 176 52.99 -31.56 -1.79
N MET A 177 52.21 -30.47 -1.79
CA MET A 177 52.10 -29.50 -2.90
C MET A 177 51.60 -30.04 -4.24
N GLN A 178 51.24 -31.32 -4.32
CA GLN A 178 50.55 -31.86 -5.49
C GLN A 178 49.06 -31.51 -5.45
N GLU A 179 48.44 -31.40 -6.62
CA GLU A 179 46.99 -31.25 -6.75
C GLU A 179 46.30 -32.51 -6.21
N CYS A 180 45.29 -32.32 -5.34
CA CYS A 180 44.71 -33.44 -4.61
C CYS A 180 43.96 -34.42 -5.52
N TYR A 181 43.15 -33.92 -6.46
CA TYR A 181 42.37 -34.71 -7.42
C TYR A 181 41.51 -35.86 -6.85
N ALA A 182 41.30 -35.91 -5.54
CA ALA A 182 40.39 -36.86 -4.93
C ALA A 182 38.97 -36.67 -5.49
N ILE A 183 38.28 -37.78 -5.75
CA ILE A 183 36.88 -37.76 -6.19
C ILE A 183 36.00 -37.48 -4.97
N LEU A 184 35.30 -36.36 -4.99
CA LEU A 184 34.35 -35.97 -3.95
C LEU A 184 33.07 -36.80 -4.05
N ASN A 185 32.26 -36.79 -2.98
CA ASN A 185 30.96 -37.47 -2.96
C ASN A 185 29.98 -37.00 -4.06
N CYS A 186 30.16 -35.78 -4.56
CA CYS A 186 29.38 -35.27 -5.70
C CYS A 186 29.91 -35.73 -7.08
N GLY A 187 30.99 -36.50 -7.13
CA GLY A 187 31.66 -36.95 -8.36
C GLY A 187 32.69 -35.96 -8.94
N HIS A 188 32.76 -34.73 -8.43
CA HIS A 188 33.76 -33.76 -8.86
C HIS A 188 35.14 -34.05 -8.26
N LEU A 189 36.19 -33.72 -9.00
CA LEU A 189 37.57 -33.73 -8.49
C LEU A 189 37.83 -32.54 -7.56
N CYS A 190 38.47 -32.79 -6.42
CA CYS A 190 39.02 -31.77 -5.55
C CYS A 190 40.11 -30.97 -6.27
N GLN A 191 40.01 -29.64 -6.24
CA GLN A 191 40.95 -28.71 -6.87
C GLN A 191 41.88 -28.02 -5.86
N ARG A 192 41.84 -28.44 -4.59
CA ARG A 192 42.85 -27.98 -3.62
C ARG A 192 44.18 -28.67 -3.91
N ILE A 193 45.27 -28.01 -3.54
CA ILE A 193 46.52 -28.71 -3.27
C ILE A 193 46.30 -29.71 -2.13
N CYS A 194 47.15 -30.74 -2.05
CA CYS A 194 47.14 -31.76 -1.01
C CYS A 194 46.87 -31.12 0.36
N HIS A 195 46.04 -31.71 1.19
CA HIS A 195 45.67 -31.09 2.45
C HIS A 195 45.42 -32.14 3.52
N PHE A 196 45.71 -31.80 4.77
CA PHE A 196 45.63 -32.72 5.89
C PHE A 196 44.46 -32.42 6.82
N ASP A 197 43.82 -31.26 6.68
CA ASP A 197 42.67 -30.83 7.49
C ASP A 197 41.41 -31.66 7.23
N ASP A 198 41.23 -32.19 6.01
CA ASP A 198 40.07 -32.99 5.63
C ASP A 198 40.43 -34.04 4.57
N ARG A 199 41.29 -35.00 4.93
CA ARG A 199 41.81 -36.03 3.99
C ARG A 199 40.69 -36.77 3.25
N ASP A 200 39.61 -37.09 3.98
CA ASP A 200 38.46 -37.82 3.46
C ASP A 200 37.38 -36.91 2.82
N HIS A 201 37.63 -35.60 2.75
CA HIS A 201 36.73 -34.60 2.13
C HIS A 201 35.29 -34.64 2.67
N LEU A 202 35.12 -34.94 3.96
CA LEU A 202 33.80 -35.08 4.59
C LEU A 202 33.14 -33.73 4.85
N GLN A 203 33.95 -32.68 5.08
CA GLN A 203 33.48 -31.32 5.34
C GLN A 203 33.64 -30.41 4.13
N TYR A 204 34.40 -30.84 3.12
CA TYR A 204 34.67 -30.06 1.93
C TYR A 204 33.42 -29.79 1.08
N GLN A 205 33.15 -28.50 0.84
CA GLN A 205 32.06 -28.05 -0.02
C GLN A 205 32.54 -27.80 -1.46
N CYS A 206 31.99 -28.56 -2.41
CA CYS A 206 32.39 -28.47 -3.82
C CYS A 206 31.91 -27.17 -4.48
N ASN A 207 32.86 -26.31 -4.84
CA ASN A 207 32.60 -25.01 -5.50
C ASN A 207 32.43 -25.08 -7.02
N LYS A 208 32.52 -26.26 -7.64
CA LYS A 208 32.27 -26.40 -9.09
C LYS A 208 30.82 -26.11 -9.42
N THR A 209 30.56 -25.75 -10.67
CA THR A 209 29.20 -25.66 -11.22
C THR A 209 28.51 -27.00 -11.05
N CYS A 210 27.22 -26.96 -10.70
CA CYS A 210 26.45 -28.17 -10.53
C CYS A 210 26.16 -28.83 -11.89
N ASP A 211 26.52 -30.10 -12.04
CA ASP A 211 26.29 -30.86 -13.28
C ASP A 211 24.90 -31.54 -13.32
N ARG A 212 24.06 -31.29 -12.30
CA ARG A 212 22.71 -31.85 -12.24
C ARG A 212 21.76 -31.11 -13.18
N TYR A 213 20.87 -31.88 -13.81
CA TYR A 213 19.71 -31.35 -14.54
C TYR A 213 18.51 -31.22 -13.61
N ILE A 214 17.87 -30.04 -13.61
CA ILE A 214 16.85 -29.66 -12.60
C ILE A 214 15.40 -29.65 -13.11
N CYS A 215 15.19 -30.04 -14.37
CA CYS A 215 13.85 -30.11 -14.98
C CYS A 215 13.82 -31.14 -16.12
N SER A 216 12.61 -31.47 -16.61
CA SER A 216 12.36 -32.40 -17.74
C SER A 216 13.11 -31.99 -19.01
N GLU A 217 13.21 -30.70 -19.28
CA GLU A 217 13.90 -30.13 -20.44
C GLU A 217 15.44 -30.19 -20.34
N LYS A 218 15.96 -30.88 -19.31
CA LYS A 218 17.40 -31.06 -19.07
C LYS A 218 18.19 -29.74 -18.99
N HIS A 219 17.62 -28.71 -18.37
CA HIS A 219 18.39 -27.52 -18.06
C HIS A 219 19.37 -27.78 -16.92
N GLN A 220 20.63 -27.38 -17.12
CA GLN A 220 21.69 -27.49 -16.13
C GLN A 220 21.48 -26.50 -14.98
N CYS A 221 21.76 -26.94 -13.75
CA CYS A 221 21.70 -26.11 -12.57
C CYS A 221 22.76 -24.99 -12.62
N PRO A 222 22.38 -23.70 -12.46
CA PRO A 222 23.34 -22.59 -12.48
C PRO A 222 24.10 -22.41 -11.15
N ARG A 223 23.76 -23.19 -10.11
CA ARG A 223 24.31 -23.08 -8.77
C ARG A 223 25.61 -23.85 -8.59
N LYS A 224 26.30 -23.60 -7.48
CA LYS A 224 27.45 -24.41 -7.08
C LYS A 224 27.00 -25.80 -6.64
N CYS A 225 27.87 -26.80 -6.76
CA CYS A 225 27.51 -28.19 -6.52
C CYS A 225 27.09 -28.48 -5.07
N PHE A 226 27.70 -27.78 -4.10
CA PHE A 226 27.32 -27.90 -2.68
C PHE A 226 25.95 -27.30 -2.36
N GLU A 227 25.42 -26.44 -3.23
CA GLU A 227 24.13 -25.78 -3.02
C GLU A 227 22.98 -26.70 -3.45
N GLU A 228 21.88 -26.65 -2.69
CA GLU A 228 20.64 -27.33 -3.08
C GLU A 228 20.09 -26.73 -4.38
N CYS A 229 19.69 -27.62 -5.28
CA CYS A 229 19.13 -27.25 -6.56
C CYS A 229 17.71 -26.70 -6.41
N GLU A 230 17.49 -25.50 -6.94
CA GLU A 230 16.17 -24.86 -6.97
C GLU A 230 15.41 -25.16 -8.26
N LYS A 231 14.15 -24.71 -8.30
CA LYS A 231 13.28 -24.82 -9.46
C LYS A 231 13.86 -24.07 -10.66
N CYS A 232 13.71 -24.65 -11.86
CA CYS A 232 14.26 -24.08 -13.08
C CYS A 232 13.56 -22.78 -13.52
N ILE A 233 14.26 -21.65 -13.45
CA ILE A 233 13.75 -20.31 -13.81
C ILE A 233 13.96 -19.93 -15.28
N ILE A 234 14.57 -20.79 -16.10
CA ILE A 234 14.79 -20.54 -17.52
C ILE A 234 13.44 -20.39 -18.21
N LYS A 235 13.30 -19.32 -18.99
CA LYS A 235 12.07 -19.01 -19.72
C LYS A 235 11.97 -19.89 -20.96
N VAL A 236 10.87 -20.64 -21.07
CA VAL A 236 10.55 -21.50 -22.20
C VAL A 236 9.18 -21.14 -22.76
N GLU A 237 8.98 -21.34 -24.05
CA GLU A 237 7.67 -21.19 -24.68
C GLU A 237 6.82 -22.42 -24.38
N LYS A 238 5.63 -22.21 -23.80
CA LYS A 238 4.66 -23.27 -23.52
C LYS A 238 3.34 -22.98 -24.22
N ALA A 239 2.73 -24.01 -24.80
CA ALA A 239 1.36 -23.96 -25.28
C ALA A 239 0.40 -24.07 -24.09
N LEU A 240 -0.53 -23.11 -23.98
CA LEU A 240 -1.56 -23.07 -22.95
C LEU A 240 -2.81 -23.84 -23.39
N PRO A 241 -3.65 -24.32 -22.46
CA PRO A 241 -4.90 -25.03 -22.79
C PRO A 241 -5.88 -24.24 -23.68
N CYS A 242 -5.80 -22.91 -23.66
CA CYS A 242 -6.61 -22.06 -24.52
C CYS A 242 -6.12 -21.97 -25.97
N GLY A 243 -5.02 -22.63 -26.33
CA GLY A 243 -4.41 -22.64 -27.66
C GLY A 243 -3.37 -21.54 -27.92
N HIS A 244 -3.15 -20.63 -26.96
CA HIS A 244 -2.12 -19.59 -27.06
C HIS A 244 -0.77 -20.05 -26.53
N THR A 245 0.32 -19.43 -26.98
CA THR A 245 1.66 -19.64 -26.44
C THR A 245 2.03 -18.53 -25.43
N ALA A 246 2.77 -18.91 -24.38
CA ALA A 246 3.31 -17.96 -23.41
C ALA A 246 4.73 -18.34 -23.02
N THR A 247 5.58 -17.33 -22.84
CA THR A 247 6.95 -17.48 -22.35
C THR A 247 6.96 -17.52 -20.82
N LEU A 248 7.14 -18.70 -20.24
CA LEU A 248 7.02 -18.93 -18.79
C LEU A 248 8.32 -19.54 -18.23
N PRO A 249 8.66 -19.32 -16.96
CA PRO A 249 9.70 -20.10 -16.29
C PRO A 249 9.40 -21.60 -16.39
N CYS A 250 10.41 -22.42 -16.67
CA CYS A 250 10.25 -23.85 -16.93
C CYS A 250 9.49 -24.59 -15.83
N PHE A 251 9.66 -24.19 -14.56
CA PHE A 251 8.96 -24.77 -13.42
C PHE A 251 7.45 -24.49 -13.37
N VAL A 252 6.96 -23.48 -14.09
CA VAL A 252 5.54 -23.09 -14.09
C VAL A 252 4.77 -24.01 -15.01
N ASP A 253 3.73 -24.68 -14.50
CA ASP A 253 2.84 -25.50 -15.31
C ASP A 253 1.98 -24.62 -16.24
N SER A 254 1.86 -25.03 -17.50
CA SER A 254 0.98 -24.39 -18.50
C SER A 254 -0.50 -24.49 -18.14
N LEU A 255 -0.90 -25.51 -17.36
CA LEU A 255 -2.29 -25.73 -16.94
C LEU A 255 -2.75 -24.69 -15.91
N ASP A 256 -1.84 -24.27 -15.02
CA ASP A 256 -2.13 -23.31 -13.95
C ASP A 256 -2.00 -21.85 -14.38
N TYR A 257 -1.36 -21.60 -15.53
CA TYR A 257 -1.09 -20.25 -15.98
C TYR A 257 -2.30 -19.60 -16.64
N LYS A 258 -2.70 -18.43 -16.11
CA LYS A 258 -3.81 -17.67 -16.68
C LYS A 258 -3.36 -16.86 -17.89
N CYS A 259 -3.91 -17.20 -19.06
CA CYS A 259 -3.58 -16.55 -20.32
C CYS A 259 -3.93 -15.04 -20.32
N LEU A 260 -2.94 -14.22 -20.67
CA LEU A 260 -3.04 -12.75 -20.73
C LEU A 260 -3.26 -12.20 -22.14
N VAL A 261 -3.28 -13.05 -23.17
CA VAL A 261 -3.56 -12.65 -24.56
C VAL A 261 -4.93 -11.98 -24.63
N MET A 262 -5.00 -10.83 -25.32
CA MET A 262 -6.26 -10.12 -25.55
C MET A 262 -6.99 -10.76 -26.72
N VAL A 263 -8.26 -11.12 -26.50
CA VAL A 263 -9.16 -11.73 -27.48
C VAL A 263 -10.39 -10.86 -27.69
N GLU A 264 -10.96 -10.94 -28.88
CA GLU A 264 -12.20 -10.28 -29.25
C GLU A 264 -13.40 -11.18 -28.95
N GLU A 265 -14.40 -10.64 -28.24
CA GLU A 265 -15.62 -11.36 -27.90
C GLU A 265 -16.85 -10.47 -28.12
N VAL A 266 -17.95 -11.07 -28.60
CA VAL A 266 -19.24 -10.40 -28.78
C VAL A 266 -20.12 -10.77 -27.60
N LEU A 267 -20.56 -9.76 -26.83
CA LEU A 267 -21.41 -9.99 -25.66
C LEU A 267 -22.81 -10.46 -26.07
N PRO A 268 -23.37 -11.50 -25.43
CA PRO A 268 -24.62 -12.13 -25.87
C PRO A 268 -25.86 -11.24 -25.69
N ASP A 269 -25.95 -10.47 -24.59
CA ASP A 269 -27.18 -9.71 -24.25
C ASP A 269 -27.27 -8.38 -25.01
N CYS A 270 -26.13 -7.79 -25.38
CA CYS A 270 -26.10 -6.47 -26.05
C CYS A 270 -25.48 -6.47 -27.45
N GLY A 271 -24.88 -7.58 -27.91
CA GLY A 271 -24.24 -7.68 -29.23
C GLY A 271 -22.98 -6.82 -29.41
N HIS A 272 -22.44 -6.24 -28.33
CA HIS A 272 -21.28 -5.36 -28.42
C HIS A 272 -19.97 -6.15 -28.41
N LEU A 273 -19.10 -5.84 -29.39
CA LEU A 273 -17.71 -6.31 -29.41
C LEU A 273 -16.87 -5.67 -28.31
N ILE A 274 -16.13 -6.49 -27.54
CA ILE A 274 -15.18 -6.09 -26.51
C ILE A 274 -13.85 -6.82 -26.66
N HIS A 275 -12.77 -6.22 -26.15
CA HIS A 275 -11.44 -6.84 -26.04
C HIS A 275 -11.17 -7.21 -24.58
N VAL A 276 -10.97 -8.50 -24.31
CA VAL A 276 -10.74 -9.02 -22.95
C VAL A 276 -9.58 -10.00 -22.92
N ARG A 277 -8.97 -10.19 -21.74
CA ARG A 277 -7.95 -11.24 -21.58
C ARG A 277 -8.60 -12.61 -21.77
N CYS A 278 -7.93 -13.53 -22.45
CA CYS A 278 -8.42 -14.88 -22.75
C CYS A 278 -8.90 -15.64 -21.50
N GLN A 279 -8.28 -15.42 -20.33
CA GLN A 279 -8.75 -15.99 -19.05
C GLN A 279 -10.21 -15.63 -18.70
N TYR A 280 -10.73 -14.53 -19.20
CA TYR A 280 -12.10 -14.05 -18.97
C TYR A 280 -13.05 -14.35 -20.11
N ARG A 281 -12.59 -15.03 -21.17
CA ARG A 281 -13.39 -15.37 -22.36
C ARG A 281 -14.71 -16.04 -21.99
N GLN A 282 -14.65 -17.10 -21.18
CA GLN A 282 -15.84 -17.85 -20.73
C GLN A 282 -16.79 -17.03 -19.86
N LEU A 283 -16.27 -16.07 -19.09
CA LEU A 283 -17.09 -15.17 -18.29
C LEU A 283 -17.85 -14.18 -19.18
N CYS A 284 -17.19 -13.61 -20.19
CA CYS A 284 -17.81 -12.68 -21.13
C CYS A 284 -18.77 -13.36 -22.10
N ALA A 285 -18.54 -14.63 -22.43
CA ALA A 285 -19.45 -15.43 -23.25
C ALA A 285 -20.82 -15.66 -22.58
N ASN A 286 -20.88 -15.61 -21.24
CA ASN A 286 -22.10 -15.89 -20.48
C ASN A 286 -22.76 -14.64 -19.86
N PHE A 287 -22.03 -13.52 -19.75
CA PHE A 287 -22.53 -12.32 -19.05
C PHE A 287 -22.13 -11.02 -19.75
N SER A 288 -23.10 -10.14 -20.03
CA SER A 288 -22.84 -8.81 -20.62
C SER A 288 -22.61 -7.68 -19.61
N SER A 289 -22.44 -8.01 -18.33
CA SER A 289 -22.24 -7.04 -17.23
C SER A 289 -20.95 -6.21 -17.35
N PHE A 290 -20.02 -6.63 -18.22
CA PHE A 290 -18.78 -5.91 -18.49
C PHE A 290 -18.91 -4.87 -19.61
N CYS A 291 -20.09 -4.73 -20.24
CA CYS A 291 -20.27 -3.79 -21.33
C CYS A 291 -20.19 -2.35 -20.85
N ARG A 292 -19.13 -1.64 -21.24
CA ARG A 292 -18.95 -0.21 -20.95
C ARG A 292 -19.25 0.71 -22.15
N LYS A 293 -19.78 0.16 -23.25
CA LYS A 293 -20.17 0.97 -24.41
C LYS A 293 -21.28 1.93 -24.02
N GLN A 294 -21.24 3.14 -24.54
CA GLN A 294 -22.26 4.16 -24.28
C GLN A 294 -23.57 3.77 -24.94
N CYS A 295 -24.68 3.89 -24.21
CA CYS A 295 -26.02 3.74 -24.75
C CYS A 295 -26.46 5.06 -25.38
N ASN A 296 -26.63 5.10 -26.69
CA ASN A 296 -27.05 6.29 -27.44
C ASN A 296 -28.49 6.17 -27.99
N ILE A 297 -29.33 5.33 -27.38
CA ILE A 297 -30.72 5.13 -27.81
C ILE A 297 -31.50 6.45 -27.66
N PRO A 298 -32.26 6.89 -28.68
CA PRO A 298 -33.11 8.07 -28.61
C PRO A 298 -34.32 7.82 -27.70
N LEU A 299 -34.57 8.73 -26.76
CA LEU A 299 -35.67 8.66 -25.80
C LEU A 299 -36.94 9.34 -26.36
N PRO A 300 -38.14 9.06 -25.80
CA PRO A 300 -39.39 9.71 -26.21
C PRO A 300 -39.36 11.25 -26.11
N CYS A 301 -38.51 11.80 -25.24
CA CYS A 301 -38.34 13.24 -25.13
C CYS A 301 -37.43 13.87 -26.22
N GLY A 302 -36.90 13.07 -27.15
CA GLY A 302 -36.00 13.48 -28.23
C GLY A 302 -34.51 13.45 -27.86
N HIS A 303 -34.16 13.36 -26.58
CA HIS A 303 -32.77 13.27 -26.13
C HIS A 303 -32.20 11.85 -26.24
N GLN A 304 -30.90 11.74 -26.48
CA GLN A 304 -30.18 10.45 -26.39
C GLN A 304 -29.89 10.07 -24.94
N CYS A 305 -29.98 8.77 -24.65
CA CYS A 305 -29.47 8.19 -23.40
C CYS A 305 -27.97 8.48 -23.23
N THR A 306 -27.51 8.52 -21.98
CA THR A 306 -26.10 8.81 -21.63
C THR A 306 -25.51 7.79 -20.66
N ARG A 307 -26.25 6.74 -20.33
CA ARG A 307 -25.74 5.64 -19.50
C ARG A 307 -24.84 4.73 -20.33
N GLN A 308 -24.00 3.93 -19.66
CA GLN A 308 -23.40 2.76 -20.29
C GLN A 308 -24.50 1.75 -20.67
N CYS A 309 -24.17 0.79 -21.52
CA CYS A 309 -25.07 -0.28 -21.90
C CYS A 309 -25.68 -0.92 -20.64
N HIS A 310 -27.00 -0.82 -20.52
CA HIS A 310 -27.78 -1.27 -19.36
C HIS A 310 -28.95 -2.12 -19.83
N VAL A 311 -28.72 -2.92 -20.89
CA VAL A 311 -29.72 -3.82 -21.48
C VAL A 311 -30.28 -4.81 -20.46
N ASN A 312 -29.48 -5.17 -19.45
CA ASN A 312 -29.88 -6.09 -18.39
C ASN A 312 -30.72 -5.41 -17.28
N ASP A 313 -30.68 -4.07 -17.15
CA ASP A 313 -31.38 -3.34 -16.08
C ASP A 313 -32.67 -2.65 -16.55
N ASP A 314 -32.61 -2.02 -17.74
CA ASP A 314 -33.71 -1.26 -18.34
C ASP A 314 -33.60 -1.27 -19.88
N PRO A 315 -33.84 -2.42 -20.54
CA PRO A 315 -33.66 -2.57 -21.99
C PRO A 315 -34.52 -1.60 -22.80
N GLU A 316 -35.75 -1.34 -22.33
CA GLU A 316 -36.73 -0.49 -23.00
C GLU A 316 -36.68 0.99 -22.54
N HIS A 317 -35.72 1.36 -21.68
CA HIS A 317 -35.56 2.73 -21.17
C HIS A 317 -36.82 3.29 -20.48
N LYS A 318 -37.61 2.42 -19.84
CA LYS A 318 -38.85 2.79 -19.14
C LYS A 318 -38.57 3.43 -17.77
N LYS A 319 -37.46 3.05 -17.12
CA LYS A 319 -37.03 3.59 -15.82
C LYS A 319 -36.08 4.77 -15.97
N TYR A 320 -35.44 4.93 -17.13
CA TYR A 320 -34.50 6.02 -17.37
C TYR A 320 -35.20 7.39 -17.38
N VAL A 321 -34.74 8.29 -16.49
CA VAL A 321 -35.21 9.68 -16.42
C VAL A 321 -34.18 10.61 -17.06
N CYS A 322 -34.61 11.37 -18.07
CA CYS A 322 -33.75 12.31 -18.79
C CYS A 322 -33.37 13.52 -17.91
N LYS A 323 -32.08 13.68 -17.62
CA LYS A 323 -31.54 14.81 -16.84
C LYS A 323 -30.99 15.95 -17.69
N LYS A 324 -31.23 15.96 -18.99
CA LYS A 324 -30.83 17.09 -19.86
C LYS A 324 -31.76 18.28 -19.65
N LYS A 325 -31.26 19.48 -19.89
CA LYS A 325 -32.05 20.73 -19.86
C LYS A 325 -33.19 20.64 -20.87
N CYS A 326 -34.34 21.19 -20.55
CA CYS A 326 -35.47 21.21 -21.47
C CYS A 326 -35.20 22.18 -22.63
N GLU A 327 -35.30 21.69 -23.86
CA GLU A 327 -35.20 22.52 -25.08
C GLU A 327 -36.54 23.17 -25.46
N LYS A 328 -37.62 22.87 -24.74
CA LYS A 328 -38.96 23.44 -24.97
C LYS A 328 -39.08 24.86 -24.39
N LYS A 329 -40.04 25.63 -24.90
CA LYS A 329 -40.42 26.96 -24.37
C LYS A 329 -41.23 26.82 -23.06
N ASN A 330 -41.27 27.89 -22.26
CA ASN A 330 -42.09 27.95 -21.04
C ASN A 330 -43.59 27.72 -21.36
N LYS A 331 -44.31 27.04 -20.45
CA LYS A 331 -45.74 26.72 -20.60
C LYS A 331 -46.56 28.00 -20.66
N GLY A 332 -47.35 28.18 -21.73
CA GLY A 332 -48.20 29.36 -21.95
C GLY A 332 -47.45 30.62 -22.38
N CYS A 333 -46.16 30.53 -22.72
CA CYS A 333 -45.37 31.67 -23.18
C CYS A 333 -45.73 32.04 -24.62
N LYS A 334 -46.06 33.32 -24.85
CA LYS A 334 -46.28 33.89 -26.19
C LYS A 334 -44.98 34.38 -26.87
N GLY A 335 -43.88 34.49 -26.12
CA GLY A 335 -42.54 34.79 -26.63
C GLY A 335 -41.61 33.57 -26.72
N ASP A 336 -40.33 33.79 -27.01
CA ASP A 336 -39.29 32.75 -27.16
C ASP A 336 -38.52 32.44 -25.86
N HIS A 337 -39.18 32.50 -24.71
CA HIS A 337 -38.53 32.22 -23.43
C HIS A 337 -38.34 30.72 -23.20
N GLN A 338 -37.08 30.27 -23.19
CA GLN A 338 -36.69 28.87 -22.98
C GLN A 338 -36.97 28.38 -21.55
N CYS A 339 -37.42 27.13 -21.44
CA CYS A 339 -37.60 26.45 -20.17
C CYS A 339 -36.26 26.18 -19.48
N ARG A 340 -36.17 26.46 -18.17
CA ARG A 340 -34.96 26.24 -17.37
C ARG A 340 -34.98 24.93 -16.58
N ARG A 341 -36.09 24.20 -16.64
CA ARG A 341 -36.28 22.90 -15.95
C ARG A 341 -35.64 21.75 -16.70
N LEU A 342 -35.55 20.60 -16.04
CA LEU A 342 -35.12 19.36 -16.68
C LEU A 342 -36.18 18.89 -17.68
N CYS A 343 -35.76 18.15 -18.71
CA CYS A 343 -36.67 17.63 -19.73
C CYS A 343 -37.73 16.67 -19.16
N SER A 344 -37.42 16.00 -18.04
CA SER A 344 -38.33 15.12 -17.32
C SER A 344 -39.38 15.84 -16.49
N GLU A 345 -39.22 17.15 -16.27
CA GLU A 345 -40.12 17.95 -15.44
C GLU A 345 -41.17 18.67 -16.31
N GLU A 346 -42.35 18.91 -15.74
CA GLU A 346 -43.32 19.78 -16.38
C GLU A 346 -42.75 21.18 -16.58
N CYS A 347 -42.88 21.70 -17.80
CA CYS A 347 -42.38 23.02 -18.17
C CYS A 347 -43.01 24.10 -17.30
N MET A 348 -42.17 24.99 -16.76
CA MET A 348 -42.62 26.08 -15.89
C MET A 348 -43.46 27.11 -16.65
N LYS A 349 -44.34 27.81 -15.93
CA LYS A 349 -45.05 28.98 -16.46
C LYS A 349 -44.06 30.11 -16.72
N CYS A 350 -44.37 31.01 -17.65
CA CYS A 350 -43.47 32.10 -17.99
C CYS A 350 -43.60 33.28 -17.02
N GLU A 351 -42.65 33.42 -16.10
CA GLU A 351 -42.55 34.52 -15.12
C GLU A 351 -41.79 35.75 -15.65
N VAL A 352 -41.32 35.70 -16.91
CA VAL A 352 -40.57 36.82 -17.50
C VAL A 352 -41.49 38.04 -17.61
N THR A 353 -41.11 39.14 -16.97
CA THR A 353 -41.85 40.40 -17.06
C THR A 353 -41.69 41.01 -18.45
N ILE A 354 -42.78 41.15 -19.18
CA ILE A 354 -42.84 41.80 -20.49
C ILE A 354 -43.60 43.13 -20.38
N LYS A 355 -43.28 44.08 -21.27
CA LYS A 355 -44.14 45.25 -21.49
C LYS A 355 -45.34 44.80 -22.33
N ALA A 356 -46.55 44.96 -21.80
CA ALA A 356 -47.78 44.64 -22.51
C ALA A 356 -48.72 45.83 -22.51
N THR A 357 -49.38 46.06 -23.64
CA THR A 357 -50.45 47.06 -23.77
C THR A 357 -51.76 46.43 -23.31
N LEU A 358 -52.35 46.96 -22.23
CA LEU A 358 -53.64 46.53 -21.70
C LEU A 358 -54.78 46.88 -22.67
N PRO A 359 -55.97 46.26 -22.54
CA PRO A 359 -57.14 46.59 -23.38
C PRO A 359 -57.61 48.05 -23.29
N CYS A 360 -57.20 48.78 -22.25
CA CYS A 360 -57.43 50.22 -22.12
C CYS A 360 -56.42 51.10 -22.88
N GLY A 361 -55.46 50.51 -23.61
CA GLY A 361 -54.43 51.21 -24.38
C GLY A 361 -53.18 51.60 -23.59
N HIS A 362 -53.13 51.34 -22.28
CA HIS A 362 -51.99 51.70 -21.43
C HIS A 362 -50.95 50.60 -21.35
N GLU A 363 -49.67 50.98 -21.31
CA GLU A 363 -48.56 50.05 -21.13
C GLU A 363 -48.31 49.75 -19.65
N THR A 364 -48.13 48.48 -19.33
CA THR A 364 -47.68 48.06 -18.00
C THR A 364 -46.73 46.86 -18.10
N ARG A 365 -46.05 46.56 -16.99
CA ARG A 365 -45.15 45.41 -16.86
C ARG A 365 -45.93 44.25 -16.23
N ILE A 366 -46.12 43.16 -16.98
CA ILE A 366 -46.81 41.95 -16.52
C ILE A 366 -45.95 40.71 -16.75
N GLU A 367 -46.18 39.63 -16.02
CA GLU A 367 -45.60 38.33 -16.34
C GLU A 367 -46.11 37.82 -17.70
N CYS A 368 -45.23 37.28 -18.53
CA CYS A 368 -45.56 36.82 -19.88
C CYS A 368 -46.65 35.73 -19.91
N GLY A 369 -46.72 34.90 -18.86
CA GLY A 369 -47.77 33.90 -18.68
C GLY A 369 -49.08 34.43 -18.07
N ALA A 370 -49.17 35.71 -17.70
CA ALA A 370 -50.37 36.30 -17.12
C ALA A 370 -51.43 36.63 -18.18
N ASP A 371 -52.70 36.54 -17.79
CA ASP A 371 -53.83 36.88 -18.66
C ASP A 371 -54.01 38.41 -18.75
N ILE A 372 -53.65 38.98 -19.90
CA ILE A 372 -53.75 40.42 -20.20
C ILE A 372 -55.19 40.94 -20.03
N GLN A 373 -56.22 40.11 -20.25
CA GLN A 373 -57.61 40.57 -20.19
C GLN A 373 -58.10 40.84 -18.75
N LYS A 374 -57.48 40.21 -17.75
CA LYS A 374 -57.89 40.33 -16.34
C LYS A 374 -57.04 41.34 -15.55
N HIS A 375 -56.02 41.92 -16.17
CA HIS A 375 -55.09 42.81 -15.48
C HIS A 375 -55.69 44.22 -15.27
N ILE A 376 -55.68 44.68 -14.01
CA ILE A 376 -56.24 45.99 -13.63
C ILE A 376 -55.24 47.10 -14.01
N CYS A 377 -55.72 48.17 -14.66
CA CYS A 377 -54.91 49.33 -15.01
C CYS A 377 -54.94 50.39 -13.90
N THR A 378 -53.78 50.74 -13.35
CA THR A 378 -53.60 51.73 -12.28
C THR A 378 -53.06 53.08 -12.76
N VAL A 379 -52.79 53.24 -14.07
CA VAL A 379 -52.31 54.51 -14.65
C VAL A 379 -53.32 55.62 -14.36
N GLU A 380 -52.84 56.73 -13.80
CA GLU A 380 -53.68 57.90 -13.50
C GLU A 380 -54.13 58.59 -14.79
N VAL A 381 -55.44 58.80 -14.94
CA VAL A 381 -56.04 59.48 -16.09
C VAL A 381 -56.81 60.72 -15.62
N LYS A 382 -56.76 61.80 -16.41
CA LYS A 382 -57.57 63.00 -16.19
C LYS A 382 -58.92 62.80 -16.86
N GLN A 383 -59.98 62.70 -16.06
CA GLN A 383 -61.34 62.57 -16.56
C GLN A 383 -62.04 63.93 -16.49
N VAL A 384 -62.54 64.40 -17.64
CA VAL A 384 -63.33 65.62 -17.76
C VAL A 384 -64.80 65.26 -17.88
N PHE A 385 -65.65 65.85 -17.05
CA PHE A 385 -67.11 65.63 -17.08
C PHE A 385 -67.78 66.64 -18.01
N PRO A 386 -68.35 66.23 -19.17
CA PRO A 386 -68.80 67.16 -20.21
C PRO A 386 -69.94 68.10 -19.77
N LYS A 387 -70.78 67.65 -18.83
CA LYS A 387 -71.95 68.40 -18.37
C LYS A 387 -71.62 69.51 -17.36
N CYS A 388 -70.56 69.38 -16.58
CA CYS A 388 -70.22 70.31 -15.50
C CYS A 388 -68.80 70.87 -15.57
N GLN A 389 -68.00 70.49 -16.59
CA GLN A 389 -66.65 70.96 -16.89
C GLN A 389 -65.59 70.80 -15.78
N HIS A 390 -65.85 69.98 -14.76
CA HIS A 390 -64.86 69.64 -13.75
C HIS A 390 -63.91 68.52 -14.21
N THR A 391 -62.67 68.55 -13.73
CA THR A 391 -61.62 67.56 -14.03
C THR A 391 -61.14 66.87 -12.75
N ILE A 392 -61.11 65.54 -12.75
CA ILE A 392 -60.57 64.73 -11.65
C ILE A 392 -59.47 63.83 -12.19
N THR A 393 -58.41 63.62 -11.40
CA THR A 393 -57.37 62.63 -11.68
C THR A 393 -57.66 61.35 -10.88
N ASN A 394 -57.87 60.23 -11.57
CA ASN A 394 -58.17 58.94 -10.96
C ASN A 394 -57.52 57.78 -11.75
N PRO A 395 -57.23 56.63 -11.11
CA PRO A 395 -56.71 55.46 -11.83
C PRO A 395 -57.63 55.01 -12.96
N CYS A 396 -57.08 54.57 -14.09
CA CYS A 396 -57.82 54.20 -15.30
C CYS A 396 -58.96 53.19 -15.04
N PHE A 397 -58.77 52.20 -14.17
CA PHE A 397 -59.84 51.29 -13.78
C PHE A 397 -61.07 52.00 -13.16
N CYS A 398 -60.86 53.06 -12.36
CA CYS A 398 -61.94 53.86 -11.77
C CYS A 398 -62.67 54.71 -12.81
N SER A 399 -61.97 55.24 -13.82
CA SER A 399 -62.57 56.13 -14.83
C SER A 399 -63.75 55.52 -15.60
N LYS A 400 -63.72 54.20 -15.85
CA LYS A 400 -64.84 53.47 -16.49
C LYS A 400 -66.00 53.18 -15.54
N ARG A 401 -65.72 52.98 -14.24
CA ARG A 401 -66.72 52.58 -13.22
C ARG A 401 -67.56 53.75 -12.70
N TYR A 402 -66.99 54.95 -12.63
CA TYR A 402 -67.64 56.15 -12.04
C TYR A 402 -68.08 57.19 -13.09
N SER A 403 -68.33 56.76 -14.33
CA SER A 403 -68.68 57.65 -15.45
C SER A 403 -70.00 58.42 -15.31
N LYS A 404 -70.82 58.12 -14.29
CA LYS A 404 -72.18 58.66 -14.16
C LYS A 404 -72.50 59.40 -12.85
N ILE A 405 -71.66 59.31 -11.82
CA ILE A 405 -71.99 59.88 -10.49
C ILE A 405 -70.83 60.74 -10.02
N HIS A 406 -71.07 62.03 -9.89
CA HIS A 406 -70.15 63.01 -9.31
C HIS A 406 -70.91 63.75 -8.21
N ILE A 407 -70.44 63.67 -6.96
CA ILE A 407 -71.10 64.34 -5.83
C ILE A 407 -70.60 65.78 -5.74
N VAL A 408 -71.51 66.74 -5.80
CA VAL A 408 -71.27 68.18 -5.62
C VAL A 408 -71.94 68.67 -4.34
N VAL A 409 -71.39 69.70 -3.70
CA VAL A 409 -72.03 70.33 -2.54
C VAL A 409 -72.82 71.56 -3.04
N ALA A 410 -74.11 71.62 -2.74
CA ALA A 410 -74.99 72.74 -3.11
C ALA A 410 -75.98 73.09 -1.98
N THR A 411 -76.56 74.28 -2.03
CA THR A 411 -77.55 74.76 -1.05
C THR A 411 -78.96 74.26 -1.41
N LEU A 412 -79.60 73.53 -0.50
CA LEU A 412 -80.96 73.00 -0.62
C LEU A 412 -82.02 74.12 -0.48
N PRO A 413 -83.28 73.90 -0.89
CA PRO A 413 -84.35 74.91 -0.81
C PRO A 413 -84.63 75.42 0.61
N CYS A 414 -84.31 74.62 1.63
CA CYS A 414 -84.38 75.00 3.04
C CYS A 414 -83.20 75.86 3.53
N GLY A 415 -82.23 76.19 2.67
CA GLY A 415 -81.05 77.01 2.98
C GLY A 415 -79.81 76.26 3.50
N HIS A 416 -79.88 74.93 3.67
CA HIS A 416 -78.75 74.11 4.19
C HIS A 416 -77.90 73.51 3.06
N LEU A 417 -76.61 73.22 3.33
CA LEU A 417 -75.73 72.56 2.37
C LEU A 417 -75.97 71.03 2.33
N GLY A 418 -76.09 70.48 1.13
CA GLY A 418 -76.23 69.05 0.87
C GLY A 418 -75.24 68.55 -0.17
N ALA A 419 -74.77 67.31 -0.02
CA ALA A 419 -73.95 66.61 -1.01
C ALA A 419 -74.88 65.84 -1.97
N LEU A 420 -74.85 66.21 -3.25
CA LEU A 420 -75.84 65.82 -4.26
C LEU A 420 -75.17 65.25 -5.49
N GLU A 421 -75.85 64.39 -6.22
CA GLU A 421 -75.38 63.96 -7.53
C GLU A 421 -75.51 65.11 -8.54
N CYS A 422 -74.44 65.38 -9.29
CA CYS A 422 -74.38 66.47 -10.25
C CYS A 422 -75.38 66.26 -11.40
N GLY A 423 -76.40 67.13 -11.48
CA GLY A 423 -77.41 67.14 -12.55
C GLY A 423 -78.82 66.68 -12.14
N GLU A 424 -79.02 66.29 -10.88
CA GLU A 424 -80.34 65.99 -10.33
C GLU A 424 -81.09 67.25 -9.86
N ASP A 425 -82.42 67.17 -9.83
CA ASP A 425 -83.29 68.27 -9.39
C ASP A 425 -83.17 68.47 -7.86
N ILE A 426 -82.63 69.62 -7.47
CA ILE A 426 -82.42 70.00 -6.06
C ILE A 426 -83.73 69.98 -5.26
N GLN A 427 -84.89 70.17 -5.91
CA GLN A 427 -86.19 70.13 -5.22
C GLN A 427 -86.58 68.75 -4.68
N LYS A 428 -85.99 67.67 -5.20
CA LYS A 428 -86.29 66.29 -4.76
C LYS A 428 -85.50 65.85 -3.54
N TYR A 429 -84.51 66.64 -3.11
CA TYR A 429 -83.64 66.27 -2.01
C TYR A 429 -84.20 66.71 -0.66
N ILE A 430 -84.34 65.73 0.22
CA ILE A 430 -84.84 65.90 1.58
C ILE A 430 -83.67 66.35 2.47
N CYS A 431 -83.80 67.52 3.10
CA CYS A 431 -82.79 68.01 4.03
C CYS A 431 -82.87 67.27 5.37
N THR A 432 -81.78 66.58 5.74
CA THR A 432 -81.65 65.86 7.01
C THR A 432 -80.92 66.65 8.10
N VAL A 433 -80.56 67.91 7.85
CA VAL A 433 -79.92 68.77 8.86
C VAL A 433 -80.87 68.95 10.04
N GLU A 434 -80.34 68.75 11.24
CA GLU A 434 -81.10 68.86 12.48
C GLU A 434 -81.43 70.32 12.80
N CYS A 435 -82.72 70.66 12.77
CA CYS A 435 -83.23 71.98 13.12
C CYS A 435 -83.89 71.95 14.50
N LYS A 436 -83.71 73.02 15.29
CA LYS A 436 -84.36 73.20 16.59
C LYS A 436 -85.67 73.96 16.40
N GLN A 437 -86.79 73.41 16.88
CA GLN A 437 -88.10 74.05 16.86
C GLN A 437 -88.66 74.12 18.29
N VAL A 438 -89.22 75.28 18.65
CA VAL A 438 -89.92 75.48 19.94
C VAL A 438 -91.40 75.17 19.74
N LEU A 439 -91.96 74.28 20.55
CA LEU A 439 -93.38 73.93 20.48
C LEU A 439 -94.23 75.06 21.11
N PRO A 440 -95.22 75.62 20.39
CA PRO A 440 -95.93 76.81 20.84
C PRO A 440 -96.80 76.59 22.09
N GLU A 441 -97.31 75.37 22.32
CA GLU A 441 -98.20 75.08 23.45
C GLU A 441 -97.47 74.73 24.77
N CYS A 442 -96.23 74.22 24.71
CA CYS A 442 -95.48 73.78 25.90
C CYS A 442 -94.09 74.41 26.05
N GLN A 443 -93.69 75.29 25.12
CA GLN A 443 -92.41 76.03 25.07
C GLN A 443 -91.11 75.18 25.15
N HIS A 444 -91.19 73.86 25.02
CA HIS A 444 -90.01 73.00 24.92
C HIS A 444 -89.40 73.04 23.51
N THR A 445 -88.07 73.00 23.44
CA THR A 445 -87.33 72.93 22.18
C THR A 445 -87.03 71.48 21.83
N ILE A 446 -87.46 71.04 20.65
CA ILE A 446 -87.13 69.73 20.11
C ILE A 446 -86.20 69.89 18.90
N THR A 447 -85.27 68.95 18.73
CA THR A 447 -84.40 68.90 17.55
C THR A 447 -84.89 67.81 16.61
N LYS A 448 -85.19 68.14 15.36
CA LYS A 448 -85.65 67.18 14.34
C LYS A 448 -85.07 67.55 12.97
N PRO A 449 -84.92 66.58 12.05
CA PRO A 449 -84.43 66.86 10.71
C PRO A 449 -85.38 67.81 9.96
N CYS A 450 -84.80 68.75 9.21
CA CYS A 450 -85.45 69.90 8.60
C CYS A 450 -86.77 69.57 7.87
N TYR A 451 -86.84 68.45 7.14
CA TYR A 451 -88.06 68.05 6.41
C TYR A 451 -89.29 67.77 7.30
N ARG A 452 -89.10 67.37 8.57
CA ARG A 452 -90.21 67.05 9.50
C ARG A 452 -90.78 68.28 10.22
N VAL A 453 -90.21 69.46 10.00
CA VAL A 453 -90.69 70.71 10.60
C VAL A 453 -91.94 71.24 9.86
N GLN A 454 -92.14 70.88 8.58
CA GLN A 454 -93.25 71.38 7.75
C GLN A 454 -94.58 70.62 7.92
N GLU A 455 -94.57 69.32 8.30
CA GLU A 455 -95.78 68.48 8.37
C GLU A 455 -96.74 68.78 9.55
N TYR A 456 -96.30 69.49 10.58
CA TYR A 456 -97.12 69.74 11.79
C TYR A 456 -98.04 70.96 11.68
N VAL A 457 -97.86 71.82 10.66
CA VAL A 457 -98.67 73.03 10.47
C VAL A 457 -100.08 72.68 9.94
N ASP A 458 -100.23 71.57 9.21
CA ASP A 458 -101.47 71.19 8.52
C ASP A 458 -102.35 70.16 9.26
N LEU A 459 -101.85 69.50 10.31
CA LEU A 459 -102.59 68.45 11.04
C LEU A 459 -103.59 68.99 12.10
N SER A 460 -103.74 70.31 12.23
CA SER A 460 -104.72 70.93 13.14
C SER A 460 -106.13 71.11 12.52
N LYS A 461 -106.37 70.65 11.28
CA LYS A 461 -107.58 71.01 10.50
C LYS A 461 -108.56 69.90 10.09
N SER A 462 -108.43 68.64 10.54
CA SER A 462 -109.50 67.66 10.30
C SER A 462 -109.52 66.50 11.28
N PHE A 463 -110.35 66.65 12.32
CA PHE A 463 -111.02 65.54 13.00
C PHE A 463 -112.30 65.24 12.20
N ASP A 464 -112.60 63.98 11.86
CA ASP A 464 -113.89 63.42 12.27
C ASP A 464 -113.97 61.88 12.19
N ALA A 465 -114.85 61.36 13.05
CA ALA A 465 -115.00 59.99 13.48
C ALA A 465 -115.93 59.15 12.59
N SER A 466 -115.90 57.83 12.83
CA SER A 466 -116.85 56.79 12.38
C SER A 466 -116.59 56.14 11.00
N LYS A 467 -115.85 55.02 11.00
CA LYS A 467 -116.42 53.67 10.77
C LYS A 467 -115.33 52.60 10.83
N ASN A 468 -115.71 51.55 11.55
CA ASN A 468 -114.92 50.41 11.99
C ASN A 468 -114.62 49.40 10.88
N GLN A 469 -113.54 48.64 11.13
CA GLN A 469 -113.35 47.23 10.76
C GLN A 469 -113.17 46.90 9.28
N THR A 470 -111.95 46.52 8.90
CA THR A 470 -111.49 45.12 8.84
C THR A 470 -110.08 45.10 8.26
N MET A 471 -109.16 44.38 8.91
CA MET A 471 -107.88 44.01 8.31
C MET A 471 -108.07 42.76 7.46
N PRO A 472 -107.50 42.71 6.24
CA PRO A 472 -107.09 41.47 5.61
C PRO A 472 -105.58 41.31 5.68
N GLU A 473 -105.20 40.09 6.03
CA GLU A 473 -103.87 39.52 5.98
C GLU A 473 -103.31 39.49 4.55
N SER A 474 -102.01 39.77 4.44
CA SER A 474 -101.00 39.14 3.56
C SER A 474 -100.00 40.18 3.03
N SER A 475 -98.72 39.79 2.99
CA SER A 475 -97.56 40.50 2.42
C SER A 475 -96.62 41.29 3.35
N TRP A 476 -96.53 40.95 4.64
CA TRP A 476 -95.39 41.36 5.48
C TRP A 476 -94.73 40.13 6.09
N LEU A 477 -93.78 39.52 5.36
CA LEU A 477 -92.63 38.73 5.88
C LEU A 477 -91.84 38.01 4.77
N SER A 478 -91.62 38.69 3.65
CA SER A 478 -90.46 38.42 2.81
C SER A 478 -89.85 39.77 2.54
N TRP A 479 -88.57 39.93 2.89
CA TRP A 479 -87.66 41.11 2.77
C TRP A 479 -86.95 41.42 4.11
N LEU A 480 -86.54 40.37 4.83
CA LEU A 480 -85.49 40.45 5.84
C LEU A 480 -84.65 39.17 5.78
N TRP A 481 -83.73 39.11 4.81
CA TRP A 481 -82.55 38.26 4.86
C TRP A 481 -81.45 38.86 3.97
N PRO A 482 -80.36 39.38 4.55
CA PRO A 482 -79.03 39.18 4.00
C PRO A 482 -78.53 37.86 4.59
N ARG A 483 -78.39 36.84 3.73
CA ARG A 483 -77.63 35.63 4.08
C ARG A 483 -76.18 36.05 4.34
N SER A 484 -75.75 35.90 5.58
CA SER A 484 -74.36 35.90 5.98
C SER A 484 -73.70 34.60 5.51
N THR A 485 -72.58 34.71 4.79
CA THR A 485 -71.60 33.63 4.67
C THR A 485 -70.24 34.20 5.02
N ALA A 486 -69.94 34.22 6.31
CA ALA A 486 -68.60 34.33 6.86
C ALA A 486 -68.40 33.16 7.82
N LYS A 487 -67.63 32.16 7.39
CA LYS A 487 -66.89 31.24 8.25
C LYS A 487 -65.53 31.02 7.59
N GLN A 488 -64.53 31.74 8.09
CA GLN A 488 -63.14 31.28 8.07
C GLN A 488 -62.91 30.51 9.38
N THR A 489 -62.45 29.28 9.25
CA THR A 489 -61.64 28.59 10.24
C THR A 489 -60.40 28.11 9.50
N GLU A 490 -59.25 28.54 10.00
CA GLU A 490 -57.91 28.12 9.60
C GLU A 490 -57.64 26.65 9.95
N ASP A 491 -56.60 26.15 9.26
CA ASP A 491 -55.70 25.06 9.62
C ASP A 491 -56.21 23.62 9.70
N THR A 492 -55.79 22.82 8.71
CA THR A 492 -54.76 21.79 8.92
C THR A 492 -54.31 21.13 7.61
N SER A 493 -53.00 20.87 7.56
CA SER A 493 -52.34 19.69 6.96
C SER A 493 -52.27 19.48 5.44
N SER A 494 -51.02 19.26 5.02
CA SER A 494 -50.54 18.28 4.04
C SER A 494 -50.93 18.47 2.56
N VAL A 495 -49.97 18.98 1.78
CA VAL A 495 -49.09 18.26 0.82
C VAL A 495 -48.59 19.27 -0.20
#